data_AF-A0A5D4H8R9-F1
#
_entry.id   AF-A0A5D4H8R9-F1
#
_cell.length_a   1.000
_cell.length_b   1.000
_cell.length_c   1.000
_cell.angle_alpha   90.00
_cell.angle_beta   90.00
_cell.angle_gamma   90.00
#
_symmetry.space_group_name_H-M   'P 1'
#
loop_
_entity.id
_entity.type
_entity.pdbx_description
1 polymer ?
#
loop_
_entity_poly.entity_id
_entity_poly.type
_entity_poly.pdbx_seq_one_letter_code
_entity_poly.pdbx_strand_id
1 'polypeptide(L)'
;MSKVTLKTGGTSNGEAQFVRFVENIIVKLTENADLFTEADPSIADLEQALAKVKQAQADAAYRDKRFVVLKNQAFAALKTVVYHLSLYVERQANGDAAVILAAGFNPSARGIIGPKPAPQPKFLSVDVNARISGVTTLKTAYWKGNLAYQFEYRKKNTDTDWTRLTSSRSKVTITGLDPVQEYEFRVAYIGRNPQMTYSDVVSSYVF
;
A
#
# COMPACT_ATOMS: atom_id res chain seq x y z
N MET A 1 11.65 -13.14 -1.98
CA MET A 1 10.43 -13.97 -1.94
C MET A 1 9.32 -13.15 -1.30
N SER A 2 8.12 -13.10 -1.90
CA SER A 2 7.00 -12.29 -1.41
C SER A 2 6.42 -12.87 -0.12
N LYS A 3 6.43 -12.09 0.96
CA LYS A 3 5.86 -12.50 2.25
C LYS A 3 4.33 -12.56 2.14
N VAL A 4 3.77 -13.76 2.20
CA VAL A 4 2.31 -13.97 2.23
C VAL A 4 1.79 -13.53 3.60
N THR A 5 0.81 -12.63 3.61
CA THR A 5 0.17 -12.14 4.84
C THR A 5 -1.23 -12.72 4.98
N LEU A 6 -1.77 -12.76 6.20
CA LEU A 6 -3.09 -13.33 6.49
C LEU A 6 -4.20 -12.30 6.35
N LYS A 7 -5.41 -12.74 5.95
CA LYS A 7 -6.64 -11.96 6.13
C LYS A 7 -7.31 -12.37 7.44
N THR A 8 -7.39 -11.45 8.38
CA THR A 8 -8.38 -11.54 9.46
C THR A 8 -9.73 -11.16 8.83
N GLY A 9 -10.70 -12.08 8.80
CA GLY A 9 -11.95 -11.97 8.03
C GLY A 9 -12.95 -10.88 8.48
N GLY A 10 -12.49 -9.71 8.93
CA GLY A 10 -13.26 -8.80 9.77
C GLY A 10 -13.69 -7.45 9.17
N THR A 11 -13.61 -7.21 7.86
CA THR A 11 -13.91 -5.87 7.31
C THR A 11 -15.25 -5.70 6.58
N SER A 12 -15.96 -6.77 6.19
CA SER A 12 -17.27 -6.64 5.53
C SER A 12 -18.33 -7.69 5.89
N ASN A 13 -18.01 -8.63 6.77
CA ASN A 13 -18.79 -9.85 6.97
C ASN A 13 -19.50 -9.80 8.33
N GLY A 14 -20.81 -10.05 8.33
CA GLY A 14 -21.66 -9.91 9.53
C GLY A 14 -21.20 -10.80 10.71
N GLU A 15 -21.63 -10.47 11.93
CA GLU A 15 -21.24 -11.16 13.17
C GLU A 15 -21.32 -12.70 13.09
N ALA A 16 -22.36 -13.23 12.45
CA ALA A 16 -22.55 -14.67 12.23
C ALA A 16 -21.48 -15.30 11.32
N GLN A 17 -21.03 -14.58 10.28
CA GLN A 17 -19.95 -15.05 9.40
C GLN A 17 -18.61 -15.04 10.13
N PHE A 18 -18.38 -14.05 11.00
CA PHE A 18 -17.17 -14.00 11.82
C PHE A 18 -17.10 -15.17 12.81
N VAL A 19 -18.22 -15.51 13.45
CA VAL A 19 -18.31 -16.69 14.33
C VAL A 19 -17.99 -17.99 13.58
N ARG A 20 -18.59 -18.21 12.41
CA ARG A 20 -18.29 -19.39 11.56
C ARG A 20 -16.82 -19.44 11.13
N PHE A 21 -16.23 -18.29 10.85
CA PHE A 21 -14.82 -18.20 10.50
C PHE A 21 -13.92 -18.64 11.67
N VAL A 22 -14.22 -18.20 12.89
CA VAL A 22 -13.49 -18.62 14.09
C VAL A 22 -13.67 -20.11 14.37
N GLU A 23 -14.89 -20.64 14.23
CA GLU A 23 -15.16 -22.08 14.36
C GLU A 23 -14.30 -22.91 13.38
N ASN A 24 -14.18 -22.46 12.13
CA ASN A 24 -13.32 -23.10 11.15
C ASN A 24 -11.83 -23.03 11.53
N ILE A 25 -11.36 -21.91 12.09
CA ILE A 25 -9.98 -21.78 12.58
C ILE A 25 -9.72 -22.82 13.69
N ILE A 26 -10.62 -22.96 14.66
CA ILE A 26 -10.47 -23.92 15.77
C ILE A 26 -10.35 -25.34 15.20
N VAL A 27 -11.26 -25.77 14.33
CA VAL A 27 -11.21 -27.10 13.70
C VAL A 27 -9.88 -27.32 12.99
N LYS A 28 -9.44 -26.35 12.19
CA LYS A 28 -8.22 -26.46 11.38
C LYS A 28 -6.94 -26.47 12.22
N LEU A 29 -6.86 -25.67 13.28
CA LEU A 29 -5.73 -25.70 14.21
C LEU A 29 -5.65 -27.02 14.98
N THR A 30 -6.79 -27.59 15.38
CA THR A 30 -6.84 -28.89 16.05
C THR A 30 -6.46 -30.03 15.10
N GLU A 31 -6.92 -30.01 13.85
CA GLU A 31 -6.53 -31.00 12.82
C GLU A 31 -5.03 -30.95 12.51
N ASN A 32 -4.40 -29.78 12.63
CA ASN A 32 -3.00 -29.53 12.29
C ASN A 32 -2.15 -29.20 13.52
N ALA A 33 -2.44 -29.81 14.67
CA ALA A 33 -1.79 -29.52 15.95
C ALA A 33 -0.25 -29.66 15.90
N ASP A 34 0.26 -30.57 15.07
CA ASP A 34 1.70 -30.78 14.85
C ASP A 34 2.42 -29.54 14.28
N LEU A 35 1.71 -28.68 13.54
CA LEU A 35 2.26 -27.46 12.95
C LEU A 35 2.22 -26.26 13.92
N PHE A 36 1.42 -26.35 14.98
CA PHE A 36 1.07 -25.26 15.88
C PHE A 36 1.21 -25.66 17.36
N THR A 37 2.32 -26.31 17.71
CA THR A 37 2.56 -26.88 19.05
C THR A 37 2.66 -25.85 20.18
N GLU A 38 2.98 -24.60 19.87
CA GLU A 38 3.11 -23.49 20.83
C GLU A 38 2.23 -22.29 20.42
N ALA A 39 0.96 -22.56 20.08
CA ALA A 39 0.04 -21.49 19.71
C ALA A 39 -0.13 -20.47 20.85
N ASP A 40 0.23 -19.21 20.58
CA ASP A 40 0.02 -18.06 21.47
C ASP A 40 -0.80 -16.98 20.74
N PRO A 41 -2.03 -16.66 21.17
CA PRO A 41 -2.81 -17.26 22.26
C PRO A 41 -3.23 -18.71 22.00
N SER A 42 -3.51 -19.45 23.07
CA SER A 42 -3.81 -20.89 22.98
C SER A 42 -5.16 -21.17 22.30
N ILE A 43 -5.34 -22.39 21.79
CA ILE A 43 -6.63 -22.84 21.23
C ILE A 43 -7.73 -22.75 22.31
N ALA A 44 -7.40 -23.04 23.57
CA ALA A 44 -8.32 -22.92 24.71
C ALA A 44 -8.79 -21.48 24.94
N ASP A 45 -7.91 -20.48 24.79
CA ASP A 45 -8.28 -19.06 24.92
C ASP A 45 -9.25 -18.64 23.80
N LEU A 46 -9.04 -19.16 22.58
CA LEU A 46 -9.92 -18.91 21.45
C LEU A 46 -11.30 -19.55 21.66
N GLU A 47 -11.36 -20.79 22.15
CA GLU A 47 -12.60 -21.48 22.51
C GLU A 47 -13.38 -20.75 23.61
N GLN A 48 -12.69 -20.29 24.65
CA GLN A 48 -13.30 -19.50 25.73
C GLN A 48 -13.86 -18.17 25.21
N ALA A 49 -13.11 -17.47 24.35
CA ALA A 49 -13.59 -16.22 23.74
C ALA A 49 -14.82 -16.46 22.84
N LEU A 50 -14.84 -17.55 22.08
CA LEU A 50 -15.98 -17.94 21.26
C LEU A 50 -17.21 -18.30 22.09
N ALA A 51 -17.04 -19.04 23.18
CA ALA A 51 -18.12 -19.38 24.11
C ALA A 51 -18.74 -18.12 24.73
N LYS A 52 -17.93 -17.15 25.15
CA LYS A 52 -18.39 -15.85 25.66
C LYS A 52 -19.22 -15.08 24.63
N VAL A 53 -18.82 -15.09 23.36
CA VAL A 53 -19.60 -14.46 22.28
C VAL A 53 -20.94 -15.15 22.10
N LYS A 54 -20.98 -16.49 22.09
CA LYS A 54 -22.25 -17.26 21.96
C LYS A 54 -23.20 -16.98 23.12
N GLN A 55 -22.70 -16.93 24.35
CA GLN A 55 -23.49 -16.57 25.52
C GLN A 55 -24.03 -15.14 25.43
N ALA A 56 -23.17 -14.16 25.13
CA ALA A 56 -23.59 -12.77 25.01
C ALA A 56 -24.57 -12.53 23.86
N GLN A 57 -24.52 -13.35 22.79
CA GLN A 57 -25.53 -13.35 21.72
C GLN A 57 -26.89 -13.87 22.20
N ALA A 58 -26.92 -14.93 23.01
CA ALA A 58 -28.15 -15.46 23.60
C ALA A 58 -28.78 -14.45 24.57
N ASP A 59 -27.99 -13.82 25.44
CA ASP A 59 -28.47 -12.84 26.41
C ASP A 59 -29.00 -11.56 25.73
N ALA A 60 -28.35 -11.13 24.64
CA ALA A 60 -28.77 -9.97 23.85
C ALA A 60 -30.04 -10.20 23.02
N ALA A 61 -30.58 -11.42 22.96
CA ALA A 61 -31.82 -11.72 22.24
C ALA A 61 -33.02 -10.90 22.76
N TYR A 62 -33.02 -10.58 24.05
CA TYR A 62 -34.04 -9.75 24.70
C TYR A 62 -33.85 -8.24 24.50
N ARG A 63 -32.84 -7.82 23.73
CA ARG A 63 -32.55 -6.42 23.33
C ARG A 63 -32.39 -5.40 24.48
N ASP A 64 -32.00 -5.86 25.67
CA ASP A 64 -31.52 -4.94 26.70
C ASP A 64 -30.25 -4.23 26.20
N LYS A 65 -30.21 -2.90 26.31
CA LYS A 65 -29.06 -2.08 25.93
C LYS A 65 -27.78 -2.53 26.62
N ARG A 66 -27.87 -3.02 27.87
CA ARG A 66 -26.69 -3.54 28.60
C ARG A 66 -26.14 -4.82 27.96
N PHE A 67 -27.00 -5.76 27.60
CA PHE A 67 -26.58 -7.01 26.95
C PHE A 67 -26.02 -6.76 25.53
N VAL A 68 -26.53 -5.76 24.80
CA VAL A 68 -25.96 -5.34 23.51
C VAL A 68 -24.52 -4.82 23.68
N VAL A 69 -24.26 -4.00 24.71
CA VAL A 69 -22.90 -3.50 25.00
C VAL A 69 -21.97 -4.65 25.36
N LEU A 70 -22.39 -5.58 26.23
CA LEU A 70 -21.61 -6.76 26.61
C LEU A 70 -21.28 -7.66 25.42
N LYS A 71 -22.25 -7.88 24.51
CA LYS A 71 -22.04 -8.60 23.25
C LYS A 71 -20.97 -7.93 22.39
N ASN A 72 -21.07 -6.61 22.20
CA ASN A 72 -20.09 -5.86 21.41
C ASN A 72 -18.68 -5.92 22.03
N GLN A 73 -18.57 -5.87 23.35
CA GLN A 73 -17.31 -6.05 24.08
C GLN A 73 -16.74 -7.47 23.87
N ALA A 74 -17.58 -8.51 23.95
CA ALA A 74 -17.17 -9.89 23.69
C ALA A 74 -16.66 -10.08 22.25
N PHE A 75 -17.33 -9.48 21.25
CA PHE A 75 -16.85 -9.48 19.87
C PHE A 75 -15.52 -8.75 19.69
N ALA A 76 -15.33 -7.63 20.38
CA ALA A 76 -14.06 -6.91 20.35
C ALA A 76 -12.92 -7.77 20.93
N ALA A 77 -13.16 -8.43 22.07
CA ALA A 77 -12.20 -9.35 22.67
C ALA A 77 -11.87 -10.53 21.73
N LEU A 78 -12.87 -11.15 21.11
CA LEU A 78 -12.65 -12.25 20.15
C LEU A 78 -11.83 -11.79 18.94
N LYS A 79 -12.09 -10.59 18.41
CA LYS A 79 -11.29 -10.01 17.32
C LYS A 79 -9.82 -9.82 17.71
N THR A 80 -9.56 -9.39 18.94
CA THR A 80 -8.19 -9.25 19.46
C THR A 80 -7.48 -10.60 19.53
N VAL A 81 -8.14 -11.63 20.08
CA VAL A 81 -7.57 -12.98 20.16
C VAL A 81 -7.25 -13.54 18.77
N VAL A 82 -8.19 -13.43 17.82
CA VAL A 82 -7.98 -13.86 16.42
C VAL A 82 -6.87 -13.08 15.74
N TYR A 83 -6.73 -11.79 16.04
CA TYR A 83 -5.64 -10.97 15.51
C TYR A 83 -4.28 -11.43 16.04
N HIS A 84 -4.13 -11.66 17.34
CA HIS A 84 -2.86 -12.15 17.90
C HIS A 84 -2.51 -13.54 17.35
N LEU A 85 -3.50 -14.43 17.24
CA LEU A 85 -3.31 -15.74 16.63
C LEU A 85 -2.89 -15.65 15.16
N SER A 86 -3.42 -14.69 14.41
CA SER A 86 -2.98 -14.46 13.03
C SER A 86 -1.51 -14.03 12.96
N LEU A 87 -1.01 -13.26 13.92
CA LEU A 87 0.42 -12.89 13.97
C LEU A 87 1.31 -14.10 14.26
N TYR A 88 0.87 -14.99 15.15
CA TYR A 88 1.54 -16.26 15.41
C TYR A 88 1.60 -17.13 14.15
N VAL A 89 0.47 -17.33 13.47
CA VAL A 89 0.40 -18.10 12.23
C VAL A 89 1.25 -17.47 11.12
N GLU A 90 1.32 -16.14 11.03
CA GLU A 90 2.18 -15.48 10.04
C GLU A 90 3.66 -15.75 10.29
N ARG A 91 4.05 -15.77 11.57
CA ARG A 91 5.43 -16.08 11.98
C ARG A 91 5.77 -17.53 11.66
N GLN A 92 4.87 -18.46 11.97
CA GLN A 92 5.06 -19.89 11.73
C GLN A 92 5.08 -20.22 10.24
N ALA A 93 4.19 -19.60 9.45
CA ALA A 93 4.10 -19.84 8.02
C ALA A 93 5.30 -19.29 7.25
N ASN A 94 5.92 -18.19 7.70
CA ASN A 94 7.04 -17.53 7.01
C ASN A 94 6.79 -17.26 5.51
N GLY A 95 5.53 -17.02 5.13
CA GLY A 95 5.11 -16.83 3.74
C GLY A 95 4.69 -18.10 3.00
N ASP A 96 4.65 -19.28 3.64
CA ASP A 96 4.08 -20.50 3.08
C ASP A 96 2.54 -20.43 3.13
N ALA A 97 1.92 -20.40 1.95
CA ALA A 97 0.47 -20.37 1.83
C ALA A 97 -0.20 -21.66 2.32
N ALA A 98 0.49 -22.81 2.28
CA ALA A 98 -0.06 -24.08 2.76
C ALA A 98 -0.25 -24.07 4.28
N VAL A 99 0.75 -23.57 5.03
CA VAL A 99 0.67 -23.44 6.50
C VAL A 99 -0.43 -22.45 6.90
N ILE A 100 -0.61 -21.37 6.14
CA ILE A 100 -1.69 -20.40 6.36
C ILE A 100 -3.07 -21.06 6.19
N LEU A 101 -3.25 -21.85 5.13
CA LEU A 101 -4.50 -22.58 4.88
C LEU A 101 -4.74 -23.68 5.91
N ALA A 102 -3.68 -24.34 6.36
CA ALA A 102 -3.72 -25.36 7.43
C ALA A 102 -4.20 -24.76 8.76
N ALA A 103 -3.92 -23.48 9.04
CA ALA A 103 -4.47 -22.77 10.19
C ALA A 103 -5.93 -22.30 10.01
N GLY A 104 -6.55 -22.53 8.85
CA GLY A 104 -7.92 -22.09 8.56
C GLY A 104 -8.05 -20.61 8.19
N PHE A 105 -6.93 -19.91 8.00
CA PHE A 105 -6.91 -18.53 7.52
C PHE A 105 -6.81 -18.46 6.00
N ASN A 106 -7.29 -17.36 5.43
CA ASN A 106 -7.15 -17.12 3.99
C ASN A 106 -5.83 -16.40 3.71
N PRO A 107 -4.94 -16.97 2.87
CA PRO A 107 -3.75 -16.26 2.43
C PRO A 107 -4.20 -15.05 1.62
N SER A 108 -3.77 -13.86 2.01
CA SER A 108 -3.76 -12.77 1.06
C SER A 108 -2.53 -12.93 0.19
N ALA A 109 -2.74 -13.00 -1.12
CA ALA A 109 -1.78 -12.45 -2.04
C ALA A 109 -1.72 -10.94 -1.78
N ARG A 110 -1.14 -10.52 -0.65
CA ARG A 110 -0.45 -9.24 -0.59
C ARG A 110 0.81 -9.50 -1.38
N GLY A 111 0.64 -9.57 -2.70
CA GLY A 111 1.76 -9.47 -3.60
C GLY A 111 2.54 -8.28 -3.08
N ILE A 112 3.83 -8.46 -2.85
CA ILE A 112 4.72 -7.34 -2.94
C ILE A 112 4.62 -6.93 -4.41
N ILE A 113 3.51 -6.25 -4.77
CA ILE A 113 3.56 -5.24 -5.79
C ILE A 113 4.41 -4.20 -5.10
N GLY A 114 5.73 -4.43 -5.12
CA GLY A 114 6.69 -3.37 -4.93
C GLY A 114 6.18 -2.23 -5.80
N PRO A 115 6.25 -0.99 -5.31
CA PRO A 115 5.63 0.12 -5.99
C PRO A 115 5.92 0.02 -7.49
N LYS A 116 4.88 0.01 -8.32
CA LYS A 116 5.07 -0.14 -9.76
C LYS A 116 6.03 0.97 -10.21
N PRO A 117 6.96 0.68 -11.14
CA PRO A 117 7.81 1.72 -11.72
C PRO A 117 6.95 2.89 -12.16
N ALA A 118 7.47 4.09 -11.98
CA ALA A 118 6.73 5.26 -12.41
C ALA A 118 6.52 5.19 -13.94
N PRO A 119 5.31 5.48 -14.44
CA PRO A 119 5.07 5.49 -15.86
C PRO A 119 5.92 6.59 -16.52
N GLN A 120 6.17 6.45 -17.82
CA GLN A 120 6.80 7.52 -18.58
C GLN A 120 5.92 8.79 -18.54
N PRO A 121 6.46 9.96 -18.16
CA PRO A 121 5.70 11.20 -18.21
C PRO A 121 5.31 11.57 -19.64
N LYS A 122 4.06 12.04 -19.79
CA LYS A 122 3.50 12.46 -21.08
C LYS A 122 3.20 13.95 -21.09
N PHE A 123 3.15 14.53 -22.28
CA PHE A 123 2.79 15.93 -22.53
C PHE A 123 3.75 16.92 -21.84
N LEU A 124 5.06 16.70 -21.98
CA LEU A 124 6.05 17.71 -21.63
C LEU A 124 5.89 18.89 -22.58
N SER A 125 5.54 20.05 -22.04
CA SER A 125 5.38 21.31 -22.77
C SER A 125 6.36 22.34 -22.23
N VAL A 126 7.03 23.02 -23.15
CA VAL A 126 8.01 24.08 -22.88
C VAL A 126 7.36 25.41 -23.27
N ASP A 127 7.15 26.27 -22.28
CA ASP A 127 6.52 27.58 -22.43
C ASP A 127 7.59 28.65 -22.24
N VAL A 128 8.01 29.26 -23.34
CA VAL A 128 9.07 30.27 -23.37
C VAL A 128 8.42 31.64 -23.45
N ASN A 129 8.72 32.49 -22.46
CA ASN A 129 8.18 33.84 -22.43
C ASN A 129 9.10 34.78 -23.22
N ALA A 130 8.70 35.13 -24.45
CA ALA A 130 9.47 36.03 -25.31
C ALA A 130 9.69 37.45 -24.73
N ARG A 131 8.99 37.82 -23.65
CA ARG A 131 9.17 39.13 -22.98
C ARG A 131 10.21 39.12 -21.87
N ILE A 132 10.61 37.94 -21.39
CA ILE A 132 11.53 37.81 -20.26
C ILE A 132 12.67 36.90 -20.68
N SER A 133 13.84 37.49 -20.81
CA SER A 133 15.02 36.80 -21.31
C SER A 133 15.55 35.78 -20.29
N GLY A 134 15.96 34.61 -20.78
CA GLY A 134 16.59 33.56 -19.98
C GLY A 134 15.63 32.82 -19.04
N VAL A 135 14.33 32.85 -19.33
CA VAL A 135 13.30 32.22 -18.51
C VAL A 135 12.42 31.28 -19.33
N THR A 136 12.20 30.08 -18.81
CA THR A 136 11.33 29.07 -19.46
C THR A 136 10.55 28.29 -18.42
N THR A 137 9.31 27.94 -18.75
CA THR A 137 8.42 27.19 -17.87
C THR A 137 8.12 25.82 -18.46
N LEU A 138 8.47 24.76 -17.73
CA LEU A 138 8.17 23.39 -18.08
C LEU A 138 6.87 22.94 -17.41
N LYS A 139 6.03 22.21 -18.14
CA LYS A 139 4.78 21.63 -17.66
C LYS A 139 4.68 20.18 -18.13
N THR A 140 4.21 19.28 -17.28
CA THR A 140 3.95 17.87 -17.63
C THR A 140 2.61 17.43 -17.06
N ALA A 141 2.06 16.32 -17.58
CA ALA A 141 0.86 15.72 -17.00
C ALA A 141 1.08 15.27 -15.54
N TYR A 142 0.05 15.40 -14.72
CA TYR A 142 0.04 14.95 -13.33
C TYR A 142 -0.14 13.43 -13.24
N TRP A 143 0.58 12.79 -12.31
CA TRP A 143 0.41 11.38 -11.97
C TRP A 143 0.08 11.20 -10.49
N LYS A 144 -0.99 10.45 -10.18
CA LYS A 144 -1.48 10.25 -8.80
C LYS A 144 -0.47 9.55 -7.88
N GLY A 145 0.40 8.70 -8.42
CA GLY A 145 1.41 7.97 -7.65
C GLY A 145 2.71 8.75 -7.39
N ASN A 146 2.77 10.02 -7.81
CA ASN A 146 3.97 10.82 -7.77
C ASN A 146 4.30 11.35 -6.37
N LEU A 147 5.59 11.31 -6.02
CA LEU A 147 6.14 12.02 -4.85
C LEU A 147 6.77 13.36 -5.26
N ALA A 148 7.49 13.39 -6.39
CA ALA A 148 8.13 14.59 -6.93
C ALA A 148 8.46 14.42 -8.43
N TYR A 149 8.67 15.53 -9.13
CA TYR A 149 9.08 15.56 -10.53
C TYR A 149 10.56 15.92 -10.60
N GLN A 150 11.33 15.19 -11.41
CA GLN A 150 12.70 15.53 -11.74
C GLN A 150 12.72 16.11 -13.15
N PHE A 151 12.83 17.42 -13.24
CA PHE A 151 13.04 18.13 -14.50
C PHE A 151 14.53 18.19 -14.79
N GLU A 152 14.90 17.94 -16.03
CA GLU A 152 16.28 18.04 -16.48
C GLU A 152 16.37 18.87 -17.73
N TYR A 153 17.43 19.66 -17.82
CA TYR A 153 17.72 20.48 -18.98
C TYR A 153 19.22 20.55 -19.27
N ARG A 154 19.56 20.78 -20.53
CA ARG A 154 20.93 21.05 -20.98
C ARG A 154 20.90 21.89 -22.26
N LYS A 155 22.02 22.54 -22.58
CA LYS A 155 22.19 23.17 -23.88
C LYS A 155 22.26 22.10 -24.97
N LYS A 156 21.66 22.38 -26.13
CA LYS A 156 21.69 21.47 -27.27
C LYS A 156 23.07 21.49 -27.93
N ASN A 157 23.51 20.35 -28.46
CA ASN A 157 24.82 20.17 -29.12
C ASN A 157 26.06 20.41 -28.23
N THR A 158 25.88 20.43 -26.91
CA THR A 158 26.99 20.40 -25.95
C THR A 158 27.03 19.05 -25.25
N ASP A 159 28.24 18.54 -25.01
CA ASP A 159 28.48 17.31 -24.23
C ASP A 159 28.39 17.57 -22.71
N THR A 160 27.52 18.49 -22.32
CA THR A 160 27.27 18.87 -20.94
C THR A 160 26.30 17.88 -20.30
N ASP A 161 26.60 17.49 -19.07
CA ASP A 161 25.68 16.75 -18.22
C ASP A 161 24.33 17.46 -18.05
N TRP A 162 23.28 16.69 -17.83
CA TRP A 162 21.95 17.19 -17.56
C TRP A 162 21.87 17.87 -16.19
N THR A 163 21.46 19.14 -16.18
CA THR A 163 21.17 19.86 -14.93
C THR A 163 19.82 19.39 -14.39
N ARG A 164 19.79 18.98 -13.12
CA ARG A 164 18.60 18.36 -12.48
C ARG A 164 17.91 19.35 -11.54
N LEU A 165 16.59 19.43 -11.64
CA LEU A 165 15.74 20.25 -10.79
C LEU A 165 14.57 19.42 -10.27
N THR A 166 14.49 19.26 -8.96
CA THR A 166 13.39 18.52 -8.32
C THR A 166 12.29 19.48 -7.89
N SER A 167 11.04 19.15 -8.20
CA SER A 167 9.87 19.93 -7.81
C SER A 167 8.74 19.02 -7.33
N SER A 168 7.95 19.47 -6.35
CA SER A 168 6.74 18.75 -5.94
C SER A 168 5.56 18.96 -6.91
N ARG A 169 5.66 19.94 -7.82
CA ARG A 169 4.60 20.33 -8.75
C ARG A 169 4.92 19.87 -10.18
N SER A 170 3.88 19.60 -10.96
CA SER A 170 3.99 19.22 -12.39
C SER A 170 4.37 20.39 -13.30
N LYS A 171 4.74 21.53 -12.73
CA LYS A 171 5.16 22.76 -13.40
C LYS A 171 6.36 23.33 -12.66
N VAL A 172 7.38 23.75 -13.41
CA VAL A 172 8.54 24.47 -12.86
C VAL A 172 8.99 25.57 -13.80
N THR A 173 9.47 26.67 -13.25
CA THR A 173 10.06 27.77 -14.01
C THR A 173 11.57 27.75 -13.78
N ILE A 174 12.33 27.70 -14.87
CA ILE A 174 13.78 27.74 -14.89
C ILE A 174 14.18 29.16 -15.30
N THR A 175 15.13 29.73 -14.57
CA THR A 175 15.61 31.11 -14.74
C THR A 175 17.13 31.13 -14.87
N GLY A 176 17.68 32.17 -15.48
CA GLY A 176 19.13 32.33 -15.64
C GLY A 176 19.71 31.46 -16.76
N LEU A 177 18.89 31.15 -17.77
CA LEU A 177 19.35 30.49 -18.99
C LEU A 177 19.97 31.53 -19.93
N ASP A 178 20.98 31.12 -20.67
CA ASP A 178 21.56 31.99 -21.70
C ASP A 178 20.54 32.26 -22.81
N PRO A 179 20.34 33.53 -23.19
CA PRO A 179 19.36 33.89 -24.19
C PRO A 179 19.84 33.56 -25.60
N VAL A 180 18.88 33.38 -26.51
CA VAL A 180 19.08 33.01 -27.92
C VAL A 180 19.87 31.69 -28.04
N GLN A 181 19.59 30.76 -27.14
CA GLN A 181 20.19 29.43 -27.15
C GLN A 181 19.13 28.34 -27.17
N GLU A 182 19.43 27.22 -27.84
CA GLU A 182 18.56 26.06 -27.89
C GLU A 182 18.89 25.11 -26.73
N TYR A 183 17.86 24.70 -25.99
CA TYR A 183 17.97 23.78 -24.86
C TYR A 183 17.14 22.52 -25.12
N GLU A 184 17.61 21.41 -24.56
CA GLU A 184 16.88 20.16 -24.48
C GLU A 184 16.33 19.98 -23.08
N PHE A 185 15.11 19.45 -23.00
CA PHE A 185 14.37 19.27 -21.75
C PHE A 185 13.81 17.85 -21.67
N ARG A 186 13.85 17.25 -20.48
CA ARG A 186 13.15 15.99 -20.17
C ARG A 186 12.66 15.99 -18.74
N VAL A 187 11.68 15.14 -18.43
CA VAL A 187 11.15 15.01 -17.07
C VAL A 187 10.97 13.54 -16.69
N ALA A 188 11.19 13.21 -15.43
CA ALA A 188 10.84 11.91 -14.84
C ALA A 188 9.92 12.11 -13.63
N TYR A 189 9.03 11.14 -13.39
CA TYR A 189 8.30 11.05 -12.13
C TYR A 189 9.15 10.31 -11.10
N ILE A 190 9.23 10.84 -9.89
CA ILE A 190 9.81 10.19 -8.72
C ILE A 190 8.66 9.53 -7.96
N GLY A 191 8.57 8.21 -8.09
CA GLY A 191 7.59 7.39 -7.37
C GLY A 191 8.17 6.76 -6.11
N ARG A 192 7.38 5.89 -5.49
CA ARG A 192 7.87 5.00 -4.40
C ARG A 192 8.86 3.95 -4.91
N ASN A 193 8.90 3.69 -6.22
CA ASN A 193 9.92 2.88 -6.86
C ASN A 193 11.09 3.78 -7.28
N PRO A 194 12.35 3.40 -6.98
CA PRO A 194 13.52 4.19 -7.36
C PRO A 194 13.80 4.21 -8.88
N GLN A 195 13.20 3.31 -9.66
CA GLN A 195 13.38 3.29 -11.11
C GLN A 195 12.68 4.50 -11.76
N MET A 196 13.49 5.36 -12.38
CA MET A 196 13.03 6.54 -13.11
C MET A 196 12.93 6.24 -14.61
N THR A 197 11.80 6.61 -15.19
CA THR A 197 11.60 6.59 -16.66
C THR A 197 11.40 8.03 -17.11
N TYR A 198 12.25 8.51 -18.01
CA TYR A 198 12.18 9.87 -18.54
C TYR A 198 11.19 9.98 -19.69
N SER A 199 10.57 11.15 -19.83
CA SER A 199 9.79 11.53 -21.00
C SER A 199 10.65 11.58 -22.26
N ASP A 200 9.98 11.68 -23.40
CA ASP A 200 10.64 12.10 -24.63
C ASP A 200 11.33 13.45 -24.43
N VAL A 201 12.45 13.63 -25.13
CA VAL A 201 13.23 14.88 -25.07
C VAL A 201 12.56 15.92 -25.96
N VAL A 202 12.36 17.12 -25.41
CA VAL A 202 11.79 18.26 -26.14
C VAL A 202 12.87 19.34 -26.25
N SER A 203 13.11 19.83 -27.46
CA SER A 203 14.03 20.95 -27.71
C SER A 203 13.24 22.25 -27.90
N SER A 204 13.73 23.35 -27.35
CA SER A 204 13.15 24.68 -27.57
C SER A 204 14.20 25.78 -27.46
N TYR A 205 13.99 26.86 -28.21
CA TYR A 205 14.80 28.08 -28.11
C TYR A 205 14.36 28.91 -26.92
N VAL A 206 15.33 29.34 -26.11
CA VAL A 206 15.13 30.29 -25.02
C VAL A 206 15.57 31.67 -25.51
N PHE A 207 14.70 32.67 -25.35
CA PHE A 207 14.96 34.07 -25.68
C PHE A 207 15.33 34.85 -24.42
#